data_AF-A0A7J7FR11-F1
#
_entry.id   AF-A0A7J7FR11-F1
#
_cell.length_a   1.000
_cell.length_b   1.000
_cell.length_c   1.000
_cell.angle_alpha   90.00
_cell.angle_beta   90.00
_cell.angle_gamma   90.00
#
_symmetry.space_group_name_H-M   'P 1'
#
loop_
_entity.id
_entity.type
_entity.pdbx_description
1 polymer ?
#
loop_
_entity_poly.entity_id
_entity_poly.type
_entity_poly.pdbx_seq_one_letter_code
_entity_poly.pdbx_strand_id
1 'polypeptide(L)'
;MVHQSSTDAASSLLVTALNEGRDVIMDGTLSWVPFVVQTITMARNVHRRRYRMGAGYKVGEDGVVTENYWEQIEEEREQDETKKRRPYRIELVGVVCDAYLAVIRGIRRAIMCRRAVRVKSQLKSHKRFADAFTTYCQQVDNARLYCTNALGGPPKADQSSDRITIVKLIGWKDRERTLLVDPDEIDCLKRVGRLNDEANSIYELYKRPNPAYQAGSVWKDIVLSPSRLNIQQELKYSIQRVERLKR
;
A
#
# COMPACT_ATOMS: atom_id res chain seq x y z
N MET A 1 -12.01 16.34 11.06
CA MET A 1 -11.16 17.41 11.63
C MET A 1 -9.73 16.94 11.88
N VAL A 2 -9.47 15.94 12.74
CA VAL A 2 -8.09 15.44 13.02
C VAL A 2 -7.36 14.88 11.79
N HIS A 3 -8.08 14.18 10.89
CA HIS A 3 -7.45 13.60 9.69
C HIS A 3 -6.92 14.67 8.71
N GLN A 4 -7.60 15.83 8.62
CA GLN A 4 -7.20 16.89 7.69
C GLN A 4 -5.95 17.61 8.23
N SER A 5 -5.93 17.99 9.51
CA SER A 5 -4.77 18.66 10.11
C SER A 5 -3.52 17.77 10.08
N SER A 6 -3.64 16.46 10.32
CA SER A 6 -2.51 15.53 10.19
C SER A 6 -2.01 15.40 8.75
N THR A 7 -2.93 15.36 7.78
CA THR A 7 -2.57 15.27 6.35
C THR A 7 -1.88 16.55 5.89
N ASP A 8 -2.38 17.71 6.33
CA ASP A 8 -1.83 19.01 5.99
C ASP A 8 -0.44 19.20 6.64
N ALA A 9 -0.28 18.79 7.91
CA ALA A 9 1.02 18.81 8.58
C ALA A 9 2.05 17.93 7.88
N ALA A 10 1.68 16.71 7.48
CA ALA A 10 2.56 15.80 6.73
C ALA A 10 2.94 16.39 5.36
N SER A 11 1.98 17.00 4.66
CA SER A 11 2.20 17.64 3.36
C SER A 11 3.11 18.87 3.47
N SER A 12 2.94 19.67 4.53
CA SER A 12 3.79 20.83 4.84
C SER A 12 5.24 20.40 5.13
N LEU A 13 5.42 19.34 5.93
CA LEU A 13 6.74 18.78 6.21
C LEU A 13 7.41 18.23 4.94
N LEU A 14 6.64 17.55 4.09
CA LEU A 14 7.12 17.00 2.82
C LEU A 14 7.66 18.10 1.90
N VAL A 15 6.86 19.13 1.63
CA VAL A 15 7.28 20.22 0.72
C VAL A 15 8.45 21.00 1.30
N THR A 16 8.47 21.24 2.61
CA THR A 16 9.58 21.92 3.29
C THR A 16 10.87 21.11 3.17
N ALA A 17 10.85 19.81 3.47
CA ALA A 17 12.02 18.95 3.36
C ALA A 17 12.55 18.86 1.92
N LEU A 18 11.66 18.71 0.94
CA LEU A 18 12.05 18.66 -0.47
C LEU A 18 12.65 19.98 -0.93
N ASN A 19 12.03 21.10 -0.55
CA ASN A 19 12.54 22.45 -0.74
C ASN A 19 13.96 22.58 -0.16
N GLU A 20 14.22 22.08 1.05
CA GLU A 20 15.54 22.18 1.69
C GLU A 20 16.62 21.29 1.07
N GLY A 21 16.26 20.35 0.18
CA GLY A 21 17.21 19.41 -0.42
C GLY A 21 17.46 18.17 0.44
N ARG A 22 16.57 17.85 1.40
CA ARG A 22 16.70 16.67 2.27
C ARG A 22 16.15 15.41 1.60
N ASP A 23 16.78 14.27 1.89
CA ASP A 23 16.22 12.98 1.53
C ASP A 23 14.91 12.72 2.31
N VAL A 24 13.89 12.22 1.62
CA VAL A 24 12.56 11.99 2.20
C VAL A 24 12.10 10.57 1.93
N ILE A 25 11.61 9.91 2.97
CA ILE A 25 10.82 8.68 2.86
C ILE A 25 9.36 9.04 3.09
N MET A 26 8.54 8.91 2.05
CA MET A 26 7.10 9.10 2.13
C MET A 26 6.42 7.74 2.25
N ASP A 27 5.93 7.41 3.44
CA ASP A 27 5.10 6.22 3.68
C ASP A 27 3.62 6.58 3.50
N GLY A 28 2.96 5.92 2.56
CA GLY A 28 1.57 6.17 2.23
C GLY A 28 0.98 5.07 1.35
N THR A 29 -0.35 5.04 1.26
CA THR A 29 -1.04 4.00 0.47
C THR A 29 -0.97 4.23 -1.04
N LEU A 30 -0.53 5.42 -1.47
CA LEU A 30 -0.42 5.83 -2.87
C LEU A 30 -1.68 5.50 -3.70
N SER A 31 -2.85 5.66 -3.10
CA SER A 31 -4.13 5.26 -3.71
C SER A 31 -4.82 6.40 -4.48
N TRP A 32 -4.19 7.57 -4.57
CA TRP A 32 -4.78 8.75 -5.18
C TRP A 32 -3.84 9.31 -6.23
N VAL A 33 -4.13 8.99 -7.50
CA VAL A 33 -3.23 9.27 -8.64
C VAL A 33 -2.84 10.74 -8.73
N PRO A 34 -3.78 11.72 -8.71
CA PRO A 34 -3.42 13.12 -8.90
C PRO A 34 -2.41 13.61 -7.85
N PHE A 35 -2.62 13.25 -6.58
CA PHE A 35 -1.68 13.60 -5.50
C PHE A 35 -0.28 13.04 -5.75
N VAL A 36 -0.16 11.76 -6.08
CA VAL A 36 1.14 11.09 -6.26
C VAL A 36 1.88 11.68 -7.47
N VAL A 37 1.18 11.87 -8.59
CA VAL A 37 1.74 12.43 -9.82
C VAL A 37 2.20 13.88 -9.63
N GLN A 38 1.38 14.71 -8.98
CA GLN A 38 1.77 16.09 -8.67
C GLN A 38 2.96 16.11 -7.70
N THR A 39 3.01 15.19 -6.72
CA THR A 39 4.14 15.07 -5.78
C THR A 39 5.44 14.69 -6.47
N ILE A 40 5.41 13.71 -7.38
CA ILE A 40 6.56 13.33 -8.19
C ILE A 40 7.01 14.52 -9.04
N THR A 41 6.07 15.21 -9.68
CA THR A 41 6.36 16.39 -10.51
C THR A 41 7.01 17.51 -9.70
N MET A 42 6.50 17.80 -8.51
CA MET A 42 7.11 18.75 -7.57
C MET A 42 8.53 18.34 -7.22
N ALA A 43 8.73 17.10 -6.74
CA ALA A 43 10.05 16.60 -6.33
C ALA A 43 11.08 16.65 -7.46
N ARG A 44 10.68 16.40 -8.71
CA ARG A 44 11.54 16.57 -9.89
C ARG A 44 11.95 18.01 -10.13
N ASN A 45 11.07 18.98 -9.85
CA ASN A 45 11.29 20.38 -10.18
C ASN A 45 11.81 21.25 -9.03
N VAL A 46 11.81 20.73 -7.80
CA VAL A 46 12.16 21.52 -6.59
C VAL A 46 13.61 22.02 -6.59
N HIS A 47 14.48 21.40 -7.39
CA HIS A 47 15.85 21.87 -7.61
C HIS A 47 15.93 23.18 -8.44
N ARG A 48 14.85 23.57 -9.14
CA ARG A 48 14.76 24.78 -9.98
C ARG A 48 13.80 25.83 -9.42
N ARG A 49 12.77 25.41 -8.68
CA ARG A 49 11.68 26.26 -8.19
C ARG A 49 11.30 25.83 -6.79
N ARG A 50 10.90 26.76 -5.93
CA ARG A 50 10.26 26.40 -4.65
C ARG A 50 8.79 26.12 -4.84
N TYR A 51 8.27 25.33 -3.93
CA TYR A 51 6.85 24.98 -3.87
C TYR A 51 6.28 25.26 -2.48
N ARG A 52 4.98 25.47 -2.40
CA ARG A 52 4.19 25.40 -1.16
C ARG A 52 3.01 24.45 -1.36
N MET A 53 2.34 24.13 -0.26
CA MET A 53 1.06 23.44 -0.34
C MET A 53 0.07 24.27 -1.16
N GLY A 54 -0.61 23.58 -2.09
CA GLY A 54 -1.75 24.12 -2.82
C GLY A 54 -3.06 23.92 -2.06
N ALA A 55 -4.17 24.28 -2.70
CA ALA A 55 -5.51 24.17 -2.14
C ALA A 55 -5.96 22.73 -1.80
N GLY A 56 -5.25 21.71 -2.29
CA GLY A 56 -5.62 20.30 -2.19
C GLY A 56 -6.79 19.94 -3.10
N TYR A 57 -7.61 18.98 -2.65
CA TYR A 57 -8.87 18.62 -3.30
C TYR A 57 -10.02 19.44 -2.70
N LYS A 58 -10.70 20.23 -3.52
CA LYS A 58 -11.87 21.02 -3.14
C LYS A 58 -12.99 20.85 -4.18
N VAL A 59 -14.22 20.82 -3.70
CA VAL A 59 -15.42 20.87 -4.54
C VAL A 59 -16.08 22.21 -4.28
N GLY A 60 -16.23 23.04 -5.32
CA GLY A 60 -16.91 24.33 -5.26
C GLY A 60 -18.42 24.18 -5.06
N GLU A 61 -19.09 25.28 -4.72
CA GLU A 61 -20.55 25.32 -4.56
C GLU A 61 -21.29 25.03 -5.87
N ASP A 62 -20.65 25.33 -6.99
CA ASP A 62 -21.07 25.03 -8.37
C ASP A 62 -20.77 23.57 -8.78
N GLY A 63 -20.18 22.76 -7.89
CA GLY A 63 -19.75 21.40 -8.16
C GLY A 63 -18.42 21.29 -8.91
N VAL A 64 -17.74 22.40 -9.23
CA VAL A 64 -16.45 22.39 -9.92
C VAL A 64 -15.37 21.83 -8.97
N VAL A 65 -14.66 20.80 -9.43
CA VAL A 65 -13.59 20.18 -8.66
C VAL A 65 -12.27 20.89 -8.96
N THR A 66 -11.66 21.46 -7.93
CA THR A 66 -10.28 21.95 -7.98
C THR A 66 -9.37 20.96 -7.28
N GLU A 67 -8.33 20.49 -7.97
CA GLU A 67 -7.39 19.52 -7.44
C GLU A 67 -5.94 19.96 -7.68
N ASN A 68 -5.38 20.68 -6.70
CA ASN A 68 -4.04 21.22 -6.78
C ASN A 68 -3.32 21.07 -5.43
N TYR A 69 -2.37 20.14 -5.35
CA TYR A 69 -1.67 19.82 -4.10
C TYR A 69 -0.41 20.66 -3.89
N TRP A 70 0.22 21.16 -4.95
CA TRP A 70 1.50 21.86 -4.88
C TRP A 70 1.49 23.09 -5.79
N GLU A 71 1.83 24.25 -5.23
CA GLU A 71 1.89 25.51 -5.95
C GLU A 71 3.34 25.99 -6.03
N GLN A 72 3.76 26.40 -7.22
CA GLN A 72 5.06 27.04 -7.40
C GLN A 72 5.07 28.42 -6.74
N ILE A 73 6.19 28.77 -6.14
CA ILE A 73 6.43 30.10 -5.57
C ILE A 73 7.42 30.82 -6.49
N GLU A 74 7.09 32.04 -6.88
CA GLU A 74 8.07 32.95 -7.47
C GLU A 74 8.99 33.46 -6.36
N GLU A 75 10.12 32.78 -6.17
CA GLU A 75 11.25 33.37 -5.46
C GLU A 75 12.13 34.10 -6.47
N GLU A 76 12.47 35.36 -6.17
CA GLU A 76 13.59 36.03 -6.80
C GLU A 76 14.82 35.15 -6.62
N ARG A 77 15.54 34.89 -7.72
CA ARG A 77 16.76 34.11 -7.70
C ARG A 77 17.84 34.89 -6.94
N GLU A 78 17.85 34.83 -5.61
CA GLU A 78 19.09 34.90 -4.86
C GLU A 78 19.84 33.58 -5.09
N GLN A 79 20.23 33.36 -6.35
CA GLN A 79 21.15 32.30 -6.71
C GLN A 79 22.51 32.73 -6.20
N ASP A 80 22.85 32.28 -5.00
CA ASP A 80 24.22 31.93 -4.69
C ASP A 80 24.64 30.88 -5.73
N GLU A 81 25.23 31.33 -6.85
CA GLU A 81 25.58 30.52 -8.04
C GLU A 81 26.43 29.29 -7.69
N THR A 82 26.98 29.27 -6.48
CA THR A 82 27.83 28.23 -5.91
C THR A 82 27.09 26.96 -5.49
N LYS A 83 25.75 26.97 -5.30
CA LYS A 83 24.98 25.77 -4.87
C LYS A 83 23.87 25.36 -5.85
N LYS A 84 24.26 24.94 -7.06
CA LYS A 84 23.34 24.25 -7.99
C LYS A 84 22.86 22.93 -7.38
N ARG A 85 21.63 22.92 -6.88
CA ARG A 85 20.98 21.72 -6.33
C ARG A 85 20.74 20.69 -7.43
N ARG A 86 20.98 19.41 -7.12
CA ARG A 86 20.75 18.30 -8.04
C ARG A 86 19.28 17.89 -8.02
N PRO A 87 18.72 17.41 -9.15
CA PRO A 87 17.38 16.83 -9.16
C PRO A 87 17.32 15.59 -8.27
N TYR A 88 16.17 15.36 -7.64
CA TYR A 88 15.96 14.15 -6.85
C TYR A 88 15.93 12.90 -7.73
N ARG A 89 16.55 11.84 -7.22
CA ARG A 89 16.27 10.47 -7.63
C ARG A 89 15.08 9.95 -6.83
N ILE A 90 14.07 9.45 -7.52
CA ILE A 90 12.81 8.99 -6.93
C ILE A 90 12.76 7.47 -7.02
N GLU A 91 12.68 6.81 -5.85
CA GLU A 91 12.52 5.37 -5.73
C GLU A 91 11.12 5.02 -5.21
N LEU A 92 10.40 4.19 -5.95
CA LEU A 92 9.11 3.65 -5.54
C LEU A 92 9.27 2.24 -4.98
N VAL A 93 8.78 2.02 -3.77
CA VAL A 93 8.69 0.68 -3.17
C VAL A 93 7.21 0.38 -2.92
N GLY A 94 6.66 -0.51 -3.73
CA GLY A 94 5.29 -0.99 -3.61
C GLY A 94 5.23 -2.33 -2.87
N VAL A 95 4.19 -2.52 -2.07
CA VAL A 95 3.86 -3.81 -1.46
C VAL A 95 2.41 -4.15 -1.79
N VAL A 96 2.18 -5.33 -2.33
CA VAL A 96 0.85 -5.86 -2.63
C VAL A 96 0.60 -7.14 -1.85
N CYS A 97 -0.66 -7.36 -1.51
CA CYS A 97 -1.14 -8.63 -0.99
C CYS A 97 -2.57 -8.88 -1.44
N ASP A 98 -2.97 -10.14 -1.39
CA ASP A 98 -4.34 -10.58 -1.57
C ASP A 98 -5.25 -9.85 -0.57
N ALA A 99 -6.38 -9.35 -1.08
CA ALA A 99 -7.25 -8.47 -0.31
C ALA A 99 -7.86 -9.17 0.91
N TYR A 100 -8.13 -10.49 0.83
CA TYR A 100 -8.62 -11.25 1.96
C TYR A 100 -7.55 -11.38 3.06
N LEU A 101 -6.30 -11.66 2.68
CA LEU A 101 -5.17 -11.68 3.64
C LEU A 101 -4.97 -10.32 4.31
N ALA A 102 -5.08 -9.23 3.54
CA ALA A 102 -4.98 -7.87 4.06
C ALA A 102 -6.05 -7.57 5.12
N VAL A 103 -7.29 -8.01 4.88
CA VAL A 103 -8.42 -7.83 5.82
C VAL A 103 -8.21 -8.65 7.08
N ILE A 104 -7.80 -9.92 6.98
CA ILE A 104 -7.49 -10.74 8.17
C ILE A 104 -6.40 -10.10 9.01
N ARG A 105 -5.31 -9.65 8.38
CA ARG A 105 -4.20 -8.96 9.07
C ARG A 105 -4.70 -7.69 9.74
N GLY A 106 -5.58 -6.93 9.08
CA GLY A 106 -6.24 -5.75 9.63
C GLY A 106 -7.08 -6.05 10.86
N ILE A 107 -7.91 -7.10 10.83
CA ILE A 107 -8.72 -7.56 11.97
C ILE A 107 -7.82 -8.02 13.12
N ARG A 108 -6.80 -8.83 12.84
CA ARG A 108 -5.86 -9.29 13.87
C ARG A 108 -5.15 -8.12 14.54
N ARG A 109 -4.68 -7.13 13.77
CA ARG A 109 -4.07 -5.90 14.30
C ARG A 109 -5.08 -5.08 15.12
N ALA A 110 -6.34 -5.02 14.71
CA ALA A 110 -7.38 -4.34 15.47
C ALA A 110 -7.60 -5.00 16.85
N ILE A 111 -7.59 -6.33 16.92
CA ILE A 111 -7.71 -7.08 18.17
C ILE A 111 -6.49 -6.83 19.07
N MET A 112 -5.27 -6.94 18.52
CA MET A 112 -4.03 -6.86 19.30
C MET A 112 -3.67 -5.43 19.71
N CYS A 113 -3.82 -4.45 18.81
CA CYS A 113 -3.33 -3.08 18.98
C CYS A 113 -4.45 -2.04 19.11
N ARG A 114 -5.73 -2.45 19.09
CA ARG A 114 -6.90 -1.55 19.12
C ARG A 114 -6.96 -0.54 17.96
N ARG A 115 -6.23 -0.78 16.87
CA ARG A 115 -6.19 0.07 15.67
C ARG A 115 -6.83 -0.63 14.48
N ALA A 116 -8.09 -0.28 14.20
CA ALA A 116 -8.87 -0.83 13.09
C ALA A 116 -8.83 0.07 11.85
N VAL A 117 -8.95 -0.54 10.69
CA VAL A 117 -9.20 0.14 9.41
C VAL A 117 -10.51 -0.40 8.85
N ARG A 118 -11.36 0.47 8.33
CA ARG A 118 -12.63 0.06 7.71
C ARG A 118 -12.33 -0.76 6.45
N VAL A 119 -12.94 -1.94 6.34
CA VAL A 119 -12.70 -2.89 5.25
C VAL A 119 -12.91 -2.24 3.87
N LYS A 120 -14.03 -1.54 3.65
CA LYS A 120 -14.29 -0.84 2.37
C LYS A 120 -13.18 0.15 2.00
N SER A 121 -12.72 0.96 2.96
CA SER A 121 -11.62 1.90 2.73
C SER A 121 -10.31 1.19 2.38
N GLN A 122 -10.03 0.05 3.01
CA GLN A 122 -8.87 -0.78 2.72
C GLN A 122 -8.94 -1.37 1.31
N LEU A 123 -10.09 -1.96 0.93
CA LEU A 123 -10.30 -2.53 -0.41
C LEU A 123 -10.14 -1.48 -1.51
N LYS A 124 -10.78 -0.32 -1.33
CA LYS A 124 -10.69 0.82 -2.26
C LYS A 124 -9.24 1.30 -2.42
N SER A 125 -8.50 1.38 -1.33
CA SER A 125 -7.08 1.75 -1.35
C SER A 125 -6.23 0.73 -2.11
N HIS A 126 -6.42 -0.57 -1.85
CA HIS A 126 -5.68 -1.63 -2.54
C HIS A 126 -5.95 -1.63 -4.05
N LYS A 127 -7.22 -1.54 -4.44
CA LYS A 127 -7.65 -1.45 -5.83
C LYS A 127 -6.99 -0.28 -6.55
N ARG A 128 -7.15 0.93 -6.01
CA ARG A 128 -6.61 2.15 -6.62
C ARG A 128 -5.09 2.13 -6.72
N PHE A 129 -4.39 1.63 -5.70
CA PHE A 129 -2.94 1.47 -5.78
C PHE A 129 -2.54 0.49 -6.90
N ALA A 130 -3.19 -0.67 -6.96
CA ALA A 130 -2.90 -1.68 -7.97
C ALA A 130 -3.14 -1.17 -9.39
N ASP A 131 -4.23 -0.45 -9.61
CA ASP A 131 -4.57 0.17 -10.90
C ASP A 131 -3.55 1.24 -11.31
N ALA A 132 -3.01 1.98 -10.35
CA ALA A 132 -2.10 3.10 -10.59
C ALA A 132 -0.62 2.72 -10.66
N PHE A 133 -0.23 1.54 -10.15
CA PHE A 133 1.18 1.18 -9.94
C PHE A 133 2.03 1.31 -11.22
N THR A 134 1.51 0.84 -12.36
CA THR A 134 2.22 0.94 -13.64
C THR A 134 2.43 2.39 -14.07
N THR A 135 1.43 3.25 -13.86
CA THR A 135 1.53 4.69 -14.13
C THR A 135 2.62 5.33 -13.26
N TYR A 136 2.71 4.96 -11.99
CA TYR A 136 3.78 5.46 -11.11
C TYR A 136 5.16 4.98 -11.56
N CYS A 137 5.28 3.73 -12.00
CA CYS A 137 6.54 3.20 -12.52
C CYS A 137 7.08 4.01 -13.70
N GLN A 138 6.22 4.63 -14.51
CA GLN A 138 6.65 5.46 -15.64
C GLN A 138 7.27 6.80 -15.20
N GLN A 139 6.96 7.29 -13.99
CA GLN A 139 7.34 8.64 -13.54
C GLN A 139 8.54 8.65 -12.58
N VAL A 140 8.87 7.51 -11.99
CA VAL A 140 9.98 7.34 -11.03
C VAL A 140 11.22 6.75 -11.71
N ASP A 141 12.39 6.93 -11.09
CA ASP A 141 13.64 6.36 -11.62
C ASP A 141 13.64 4.85 -11.42
N ASN A 142 13.35 4.40 -10.21
CA ASN A 142 13.33 2.99 -9.86
C ASN A 142 12.01 2.61 -9.22
N ALA A 143 11.57 1.39 -9.49
CA ALA A 143 10.41 0.81 -8.82
C ALA A 143 10.74 -0.61 -8.38
N ARG A 144 10.24 -1.00 -7.20
CA ARG A 144 10.24 -2.38 -6.72
C ARG A 144 8.85 -2.72 -6.24
N LEU A 145 8.34 -3.88 -6.62
CA LEU A 145 7.05 -4.40 -6.17
C LEU A 145 7.27 -5.69 -5.40
N TYR A 146 6.79 -5.72 -4.17
CA TYR A 146 6.86 -6.89 -3.31
C TYR A 146 5.49 -7.50 -3.08
N CYS A 147 5.40 -8.83 -3.07
CA CYS A 147 4.23 -9.60 -2.70
C CYS A 147 4.42 -10.18 -1.30
N THR A 148 3.36 -10.16 -0.48
CA THR A 148 3.38 -10.75 0.86
C THR A 148 2.33 -11.85 1.06
N ASN A 149 1.92 -12.51 -0.02
CA ASN A 149 0.89 -13.56 0.04
C ASN A 149 1.37 -14.87 0.67
N ALA A 150 2.67 -15.10 0.69
CA ALA A 150 3.26 -16.30 1.26
C ALA A 150 2.96 -16.38 2.77
N LEU A 151 2.03 -17.28 3.12
CA LEU A 151 1.64 -17.60 4.49
C LEU A 151 2.58 -18.69 5.03
N GLY A 152 3.79 -18.30 5.42
CA GLY A 152 4.73 -19.20 6.11
C GLY A 152 5.33 -20.28 5.19
N GLY A 153 6.63 -20.21 4.97
CA GLY A 153 7.40 -21.42 4.73
C GLY A 153 7.40 -22.29 6.00
N PRO A 154 7.90 -23.54 5.93
CA PRO A 154 8.09 -24.35 7.12
C PRO A 154 8.85 -23.54 8.18
N PRO A 155 8.46 -23.60 9.46
CA PRO A 155 9.20 -22.90 10.51
C PRO A 155 10.65 -23.36 10.41
N LYS A 156 11.57 -22.43 10.13
CA LYS A 156 12.97 -22.70 10.41
C LYS A 156 12.99 -23.01 11.90
N ALA A 157 13.53 -24.17 12.23
CA ALA A 157 13.65 -24.69 13.58
C ALA A 157 14.61 -23.81 14.38
N ASP A 158 14.16 -22.61 14.72
CA ASP A 158 14.75 -21.79 15.75
C ASP A 158 13.65 -20.94 16.38
N GLN A 159 13.65 -20.96 17.69
CA GLN A 159 12.57 -20.57 18.56
C GLN A 159 12.59 -19.05 18.71
N SER A 160 11.82 -18.35 17.90
CA SER A 160 11.16 -17.12 18.34
C SER A 160 9.87 -16.91 17.56
N SER A 161 8.80 -16.66 18.31
CA SER A 161 7.42 -16.57 17.84
C SER A 161 7.16 -15.25 17.11
N ASP A 162 7.83 -15.02 15.99
CA ASP A 162 7.41 -14.03 15.00
C ASP A 162 7.32 -14.70 13.63
N ARG A 163 6.08 -14.91 13.16
CA ARG A 163 5.80 -15.41 11.80
C ARG A 163 6.34 -14.36 10.82
N ILE A 164 7.56 -14.55 10.34
CA ILE A 164 8.16 -13.73 9.28
C ILE A 164 7.20 -13.81 8.08
N THR A 165 6.59 -12.68 7.76
CA THR A 165 5.86 -12.55 6.50
C THR A 165 6.89 -12.63 5.40
N ILE A 166 6.85 -13.69 4.59
CA ILE A 166 7.78 -13.83 3.46
C ILE A 166 7.42 -12.73 2.45
N VAL A 167 8.41 -11.90 2.15
CA VAL A 167 8.30 -10.81 1.18
C VAL A 167 9.02 -11.27 -0.09
N LYS A 168 8.28 -11.46 -1.19
CA LYS A 168 8.83 -11.85 -2.49
C LYS A 168 8.91 -10.64 -3.40
N LEU A 169 10.06 -10.36 -4.02
CA LEU A 169 10.16 -9.36 -5.09
C LEU A 169 9.51 -9.93 -6.35
N ILE A 170 8.47 -9.26 -6.86
CA ILE A 170 7.67 -9.73 -7.99
C ILE A 170 7.70 -8.77 -9.19
N GLY A 171 8.31 -7.60 -9.03
CA GLY A 171 8.59 -6.71 -10.14
C GLY A 171 9.63 -5.67 -9.79
N TRP A 172 10.41 -5.26 -10.78
CA TRP A 172 11.40 -4.21 -10.63
C TRP A 172 11.58 -3.39 -11.90
N LYS A 173 11.95 -2.13 -11.73
CA LYS A 173 12.33 -1.19 -12.77
C LYS A 173 13.62 -0.49 -12.35
N ASP A 174 14.55 -0.38 -13.30
CA ASP A 174 15.77 0.42 -13.14
C ASP A 174 15.87 1.47 -14.26
N ARG A 175 15.91 2.75 -13.88
CA ARG A 175 16.01 3.93 -14.75
C ARG A 175 15.05 3.93 -15.94
N GLU A 176 15.57 3.84 -17.17
CA GLU A 176 14.80 3.92 -18.42
C GLU A 176 14.25 2.57 -18.86
N ARG A 177 14.53 1.50 -18.12
CA ARG A 177 14.01 0.17 -18.45
C ARG A 177 12.51 0.12 -18.20
N THR A 178 11.82 -0.70 -18.97
CA THR A 178 10.43 -1.07 -18.68
C THR A 178 10.36 -1.90 -17.41
N LEU A 179 9.22 -1.87 -16.71
CA LEU A 179 8.97 -2.71 -15.54
C LEU A 179 9.09 -4.19 -15.91
N LEU A 180 10.03 -4.91 -15.30
CA LEU A 180 10.15 -6.36 -15.38
C LEU A 180 9.35 -6.98 -14.23
N VAL A 181 8.69 -8.10 -14.50
CA VAL A 181 7.79 -8.76 -13.53
C VAL A 181 8.00 -10.26 -13.55
N ASP A 182 7.83 -10.89 -12.38
CA ASP A 182 7.70 -12.35 -12.27
C ASP A 182 6.33 -12.74 -12.85
N PRO A 183 6.28 -13.46 -13.99
CA PRO A 183 5.01 -13.78 -14.66
C PRO A 183 4.07 -14.63 -13.81
N ASP A 184 4.62 -15.44 -12.89
CA ASP A 184 3.83 -16.34 -12.05
C ASP A 184 3.19 -15.60 -10.86
N GLU A 185 3.78 -14.49 -10.42
CA GLU A 185 3.37 -13.77 -9.22
C GLU A 185 2.63 -12.45 -9.50
N ILE A 186 2.87 -11.83 -10.65
CA ILE A 186 2.31 -10.51 -10.97
C ILE A 186 0.78 -10.51 -11.05
N ASP A 187 0.15 -11.68 -11.24
CA ASP A 187 -1.32 -11.79 -11.24
C ASP A 187 -1.95 -11.29 -9.94
N CYS A 188 -1.24 -11.35 -8.80
CA CYS A 188 -1.75 -10.77 -7.55
C CYS A 188 -2.08 -9.28 -7.70
N LEU A 189 -1.20 -8.49 -8.35
CA LEU A 189 -1.43 -7.06 -8.57
C LEU A 189 -2.66 -6.85 -9.47
N LYS A 190 -2.73 -7.57 -10.60
CA LYS A 190 -3.84 -7.49 -11.56
C LYS A 190 -5.17 -7.90 -10.93
N ARG A 191 -5.16 -8.92 -10.09
CA ARG A 191 -6.31 -9.42 -9.36
C ARG A 191 -6.82 -8.38 -8.36
N VAL A 192 -5.92 -7.76 -7.59
CA VAL A 192 -6.25 -6.69 -6.64
C VAL A 192 -6.85 -5.48 -7.37
N GLY A 193 -6.33 -5.07 -8.52
CA GLY A 193 -6.94 -3.99 -9.33
C GLY A 193 -8.36 -4.29 -9.81
N ARG A 194 -8.71 -5.58 -9.97
CA ARG A 194 -10.05 -6.02 -10.41
C ARG A 194 -11.01 -6.35 -9.27
N LEU A 195 -10.65 -6.09 -8.01
CA LEU A 195 -11.51 -6.41 -6.88
C LEU A 195 -12.81 -5.58 -6.88
N ASN A 196 -13.85 -6.15 -6.29
CA ASN A 196 -15.08 -5.45 -5.96
C ASN A 196 -14.91 -4.76 -4.59
N ASP A 197 -14.69 -3.45 -4.58
CA ASP A 197 -14.44 -2.67 -3.37
C ASP A 197 -15.71 -2.40 -2.55
N GLU A 198 -16.87 -2.72 -3.11
CA GLU A 198 -18.18 -2.66 -2.43
C GLU A 198 -18.67 -4.04 -1.97
N ALA A 199 -17.84 -5.09 -2.09
CA ALA A 199 -18.18 -6.43 -1.64
C ALA A 199 -18.54 -6.46 -0.15
N ASN A 200 -19.67 -7.10 0.17
CA ASN A 200 -20.08 -7.35 1.56
C ASN A 200 -19.78 -8.79 2.00
N SER A 201 -19.35 -9.65 1.08
CA SER A 201 -18.95 -11.03 1.34
C SER A 201 -17.70 -11.41 0.54
N ILE A 202 -16.99 -12.45 0.98
CA ILE A 202 -15.84 -12.98 0.23
C ILE A 202 -16.22 -13.45 -1.18
N TYR A 203 -17.46 -13.92 -1.34
CA TYR A 203 -17.96 -14.45 -2.60
C TYR A 203 -18.12 -13.37 -3.66
N GLU A 204 -18.36 -12.13 -3.24
CA GLU A 204 -18.47 -10.94 -4.07
C GLU A 204 -17.13 -10.26 -4.36
N LEU A 205 -16.07 -10.58 -3.60
CA LEU A 205 -14.79 -9.86 -3.63
C LEU A 205 -14.12 -9.88 -5.00
N TYR A 206 -14.25 -10.99 -5.72
CA TYR A 206 -13.73 -11.16 -7.08
C TYR A 206 -14.82 -11.66 -8.02
N LYS A 207 -14.78 -11.19 -9.28
CA LYS A 207 -15.63 -11.71 -10.36
C LYS A 207 -15.31 -13.18 -10.67
N ARG A 208 -16.21 -13.88 -11.36
CA ARG A 208 -16.01 -15.30 -11.72
C ARG A 208 -14.98 -15.46 -12.85
N PRO A 209 -14.10 -16.48 -12.78
CA PRO A 209 -13.95 -17.44 -11.68
C PRO A 209 -13.31 -16.79 -10.44
N ASN A 210 -13.96 -16.91 -9.27
CA ASN A 210 -13.46 -16.30 -8.04
C ASN A 210 -12.30 -17.17 -7.49
N PRO A 211 -11.10 -16.60 -7.26
CA PRO A 211 -9.93 -17.31 -6.78
C PRO A 211 -10.14 -18.07 -5.45
N ALA A 212 -11.10 -17.64 -4.63
CA ALA A 212 -11.45 -18.32 -3.38
C ALA A 212 -11.97 -19.77 -3.58
N TYR A 213 -12.40 -20.13 -4.80
CA TYR A 213 -12.87 -21.48 -5.14
C TYR A 213 -11.85 -22.31 -5.94
N GLN A 214 -10.67 -21.77 -6.20
CA GLN A 214 -9.61 -22.51 -6.89
C GLN A 214 -8.93 -23.49 -5.93
N ALA A 215 -8.54 -24.65 -6.44
CA ALA A 215 -7.72 -25.60 -5.67
C ALA A 215 -6.36 -24.93 -5.36
N GLY A 216 -5.81 -25.16 -4.17
CA GLY A 216 -4.62 -24.45 -3.69
C GLY A 216 -4.94 -23.14 -2.97
N SER A 217 -6.20 -22.67 -2.99
CA SER A 217 -6.60 -21.48 -2.25
C SER A 217 -6.88 -21.79 -0.78
N VAL A 218 -6.47 -20.89 0.13
CA VAL A 218 -6.77 -20.99 1.56
C VAL A 218 -8.27 -21.15 1.81
N TRP A 219 -9.11 -20.50 1.00
CA TRP A 219 -10.56 -20.60 1.14
C TRP A 219 -11.07 -21.99 0.86
N LYS A 220 -10.71 -22.58 -0.29
CA LYS A 220 -11.16 -23.93 -0.62
C LYS A 220 -10.54 -24.99 0.28
N ASP A 221 -9.23 -24.91 0.51
CA ASP A 221 -8.48 -26.01 1.11
C ASP A 221 -8.51 -25.98 2.64
N ILE A 222 -8.73 -24.81 3.25
CA ILE A 222 -8.72 -24.65 4.71
C ILE A 222 -10.08 -24.17 5.22
N VAL A 223 -10.62 -23.07 4.68
CA VAL A 223 -11.82 -22.42 5.26
C VAL A 223 -13.11 -23.18 4.95
N LEU A 224 -13.26 -23.67 3.72
CA LEU A 224 -14.42 -24.42 3.23
C LEU A 224 -14.20 -25.93 3.33
N SER A 225 -13.07 -26.37 3.88
CA SER A 225 -12.78 -27.79 4.06
C SER A 225 -13.79 -28.45 5.00
N PRO A 226 -14.37 -29.61 4.63
CA PRO A 226 -15.29 -30.36 5.50
C PRO A 226 -14.67 -30.74 6.85
N SER A 227 -13.35 -30.94 6.91
CA SER A 227 -12.64 -31.32 8.14
C SER A 227 -12.40 -30.15 9.10
N ARG A 228 -12.62 -28.90 8.68
CA ARG A 228 -12.33 -27.70 9.47
C ARG A 228 -13.01 -27.71 10.83
N LEU A 229 -14.27 -28.15 10.90
CA LEU A 229 -15.03 -28.17 12.14
C LEU A 229 -14.36 -29.08 13.19
N ASN A 230 -13.99 -30.29 12.77
CA ASN A 230 -13.34 -31.26 13.65
C ASN A 230 -11.98 -30.75 14.14
N ILE A 231 -11.18 -30.17 13.24
CA ILE A 231 -9.88 -29.56 13.58
C ILE A 231 -10.06 -28.43 14.61
N GLN A 232 -11.08 -27.58 14.44
CA GLN A 232 -11.34 -26.48 15.37
C GLN A 232 -11.81 -26.97 16.74
N GLN A 233 -12.60 -28.05 16.80
CA GLN A 233 -13.02 -28.66 18.05
C GLN A 233 -11.83 -29.27 18.79
N GLU A 234 -10.96 -29.99 18.10
CA GLU A 234 -9.75 -30.58 18.68
C GLU A 234 -8.80 -29.50 19.20
N LEU A 235 -8.60 -28.43 18.41
CA LEU A 235 -7.78 -27.29 18.83
C LEU A 235 -8.36 -26.62 20.08
N LYS A 236 -9.68 -26.36 20.10
CA LYS A 236 -10.37 -25.79 21.26
C LYS A 236 -10.20 -26.66 22.50
N TYR A 237 -10.41 -27.97 22.37
CA TYR A 237 -10.24 -28.92 23.47
C TYR A 237 -8.80 -28.91 24.00
N SER A 238 -7.81 -28.92 23.10
CA SER A 238 -6.38 -28.89 23.43
C SER A 238 -6.00 -27.61 24.18
N ILE A 239 -6.45 -26.44 23.70
CA ILE A 239 -6.23 -25.14 24.36
C ILE A 239 -6.85 -25.17 25.76
N GLN A 240 -8.13 -25.57 25.89
CA GLN A 240 -8.82 -25.64 27.17
C GLN A 240 -8.17 -26.62 28.15
N ARG A 241 -7.55 -27.70 27.66
CA ARG A 241 -6.79 -28.62 28.51
C ARG A 241 -5.52 -27.97 29.05
N VAL A 242 -4.76 -27.27 28.20
CA VAL A 242 -3.54 -26.55 28.61
C VAL A 242 -3.87 -25.40 29.57
N GLU A 243 -4.93 -24.64 29.31
CA GLU A 243 -5.36 -23.54 30.19
C GLU A 243 -5.77 -24.04 31.57
N ARG A 244 -6.42 -25.21 31.65
CA ARG A 244 -6.76 -25.85 32.94
C ARG A 244 -5.54 -26.33 33.71
N LEU A 245 -4.48 -26.78 33.02
CA LEU A 245 -3.23 -27.21 33.65
C LEU A 245 -2.36 -26.05 34.15
N LYS A 246 -2.65 -24.80 33.74
CA LYS A 246 -1.97 -23.58 34.18
C LYS A 246 -2.67 -22.85 35.33
N ARG A 247 -3.84 -23.32 35.76
CA ARG A 247 -4.54 -22.87 36.98
C ARG A 247 -4.19 -23.81 38.12
#